data_AF-A0A924W6Q9-F1
#
_entry.id   AF-A0A924W6Q9-F1
#
_cell.length_a   1.000
_cell.length_b   1.000
_cell.length_c   1.000
_cell.angle_alpha   90.00
_cell.angle_beta   90.00
_cell.angle_gamma   90.00
#
_symmetry.space_group_name_H-M   'P 1'
#
loop_
_entity.id
_entity.type
_entity.pdbx_description
1 polymer ?
#
loop_
_entity_poly.entity_id
_entity_poly.type
_entity_poly.pdbx_seq_one_letter_code
_entity_poly.pdbx_strand_id
1 'polypeptide(L)'
;MAERADLDIRGTSRDPAMGIIARQWRLLTSGKSASSGRRLGPGERTLVACSGGADSSALVLALAAATDQIVVAHVVHDMRSAAEAHADRDAVRRLAAR
;
A
#
# COMPACT_ATOMS: atom_id res chain seq x y z
N MET A 1 11.48 4.18 -25.79
CA MET A 1 11.45 2.74 -25.47
C MET A 1 11.97 2.61 -24.05
N ALA A 2 11.10 2.72 -23.05
CA ALA A 2 11.50 2.73 -21.63
C ALA A 2 11.55 1.30 -21.11
N GLU A 3 12.73 0.91 -20.63
CA GLU A 3 13.05 -0.35 -19.98
C GLU A 3 12.10 -0.58 -18.80
N ARG A 4 11.29 -1.65 -18.87
CA ARG A 4 10.47 -2.09 -17.75
C ARG A 4 11.39 -2.77 -16.75
N ALA A 5 11.86 -2.03 -15.77
CA ALA A 5 12.37 -2.63 -14.54
C ALA A 5 11.19 -3.30 -13.84
N ASP A 6 11.01 -4.60 -14.08
CA ASP A 6 10.26 -5.48 -13.19
C ASP A 6 11.02 -5.50 -11.86
N LEU A 7 10.67 -4.54 -11.00
CA LEU A 7 11.09 -4.51 -9.61
C LEU A 7 10.58 -5.80 -8.97
N ASP A 8 11.47 -6.78 -8.81
CA ASP A 8 11.17 -8.03 -8.17
C ASP A 8 10.94 -7.81 -6.67
N ILE A 9 9.67 -7.61 -6.31
CA ILE A 9 9.21 -7.46 -4.93
C ILE A 9 9.41 -8.74 -4.10
N ARG A 10 9.83 -9.87 -4.69
CA ARG A 10 10.15 -11.09 -3.91
C ARG A 10 11.33 -10.87 -2.96
N GLY A 11 12.16 -9.85 -3.20
CA GLY A 11 13.23 -9.44 -2.29
C GLY A 11 12.75 -8.66 -1.07
N THR A 12 11.65 -7.89 -1.17
CA THR A 12 11.18 -7.03 -0.06
C THR A 12 10.59 -7.85 1.09
N SER A 13 9.98 -9.00 0.83
CA SER A 13 9.45 -9.87 1.90
C SER A 13 10.50 -10.41 2.86
N ARG A 14 11.78 -10.40 2.48
CA ARG A 14 12.92 -10.81 3.32
C ARG A 14 13.55 -9.66 4.10
N ASP A 15 13.18 -8.41 3.81
CA ASP A 15 13.68 -7.25 4.55
C ASP A 15 12.98 -7.16 5.92
N PRO A 16 13.73 -7.20 7.04
CA PRO A 16 13.15 -7.11 8.39
C PRO A 16 12.35 -5.82 8.62
N ALA A 17 12.66 -4.74 7.89
CA ALA A 17 11.90 -3.50 7.95
C ALA A 17 10.43 -3.70 7.55
N MET A 18 10.13 -4.56 6.56
CA MET A 18 8.76 -4.81 6.13
C MET A 18 7.92 -5.46 7.24
N GLY A 19 8.49 -6.42 7.96
CA GLY A 19 7.84 -7.05 9.11
C GLY A 19 7.54 -6.06 10.24
N ILE A 20 8.48 -5.13 10.50
CA ILE A 20 8.30 -4.06 11.49
C ILE A 20 7.19 -3.11 11.05
N ILE A 21 7.20 -2.65 9.80
CA ILE A 21 6.19 -1.74 9.24
C ILE A 21 4.80 -2.40 9.32
N ALA A 22 4.65 -3.63 8.85
CA ALA A 22 3.38 -4.34 8.89
C ALA A 22 2.86 -4.52 10.33
N ARG A 23 3.73 -4.87 11.27
CA ARG A 23 3.38 -4.97 12.69
C ARG A 23 2.92 -3.63 13.27
N GLN A 24 3.68 -2.56 13.04
CA GLN A 24 3.34 -1.22 13.54
C GLN A 24 2.05 -0.71 12.92
N TRP A 25 1.84 -0.93 11.62
CA TRP A 25 0.59 -0.60 10.94
C TRP A 25 -0.61 -1.26 11.63
N ARG A 26 -0.53 -2.57 11.92
CA ARG A 26 -1.61 -3.27 12.63
C ARG A 26 -1.81 -2.75 14.05
N LEU A 27 -0.73 -2.42 14.77
CA LEU A 27 -0.86 -1.84 16.11
C LEU A 27 -1.60 -0.49 16.10
N LEU A 28 -1.34 0.35 15.09
CA LEU A 28 -1.91 1.70 14.98
C LEU A 28 -3.33 1.72 14.39
N THR A 29 -3.63 0.84 13.44
CA THR A 29 -4.85 0.93 12.62
C THR A 29 -5.92 -0.09 13.01
N SER A 30 -5.56 -1.14 13.74
CA SER A 30 -6.52 -2.11 14.23
C SER A 30 -7.27 -1.61 15.47
N GLY A 31 -8.41 -0.95 15.25
CA GLY A 31 -9.41 -0.68 16.29
C GLY A 31 -10.05 -1.97 16.83
N LYS A 32 -10.85 -1.86 17.89
CA LYS A 32 -11.76 -2.97 18.26
C LYS A 32 -12.93 -3.00 17.28
N SER A 33 -13.22 -4.16 16.71
CA SER A 33 -14.42 -4.38 15.93
C SER A 33 -15.65 -4.00 16.75
N ALA A 34 -16.50 -3.15 16.19
CA ALA A 34 -17.73 -2.68 16.84
C ALA A 34 -18.74 -3.81 17.09
N SER A 35 -18.70 -4.89 16.28
CA SER A 35 -19.62 -6.01 16.38
C SER A 35 -19.12 -7.14 17.27
N SER A 36 -17.81 -7.35 17.37
CA SER A 36 -17.23 -8.48 18.13
C SER A 36 -16.39 -8.09 19.33
N GLY A 37 -16.11 -6.79 19.53
CA GLY A 37 -15.19 -6.31 20.57
C GLY A 37 -13.73 -6.75 20.39
N ARG A 38 -13.44 -7.60 19.40
CA ARG A 38 -12.12 -8.14 19.07
C ARG A 38 -11.31 -7.05 18.39
N ARG A 39 -10.02 -6.88 18.74
CA ARG A 39 -9.14 -6.05 17.90
C ARG A 39 -9.19 -6.58 16.46
N LEU A 40 -9.41 -5.69 15.49
CA LEU A 40 -9.30 -6.00 14.07
C LEU A 40 -7.96 -6.70 13.86
N GLY A 41 -8.02 -7.97 13.50
CA GLY A 41 -6.88 -8.86 13.62
C GLY A 41 -6.23 -9.14 12.27
N PRO A 42 -5.16 -9.94 12.28
CA PRO A 42 -4.68 -10.61 11.08
C PRO A 42 -5.86 -11.24 10.30
N GLY A 43 -5.95 -10.96 9.01
CA GLY A 43 -7.00 -11.46 8.11
C GLY A 43 -8.06 -10.45 7.68
N GLU A 44 -8.18 -9.29 8.36
CA GLU A 44 -9.09 -8.22 7.93
C GLU A 44 -8.48 -7.37 6.79
N ARG A 45 -9.34 -7.00 5.83
CA ARG A 45 -8.95 -6.18 4.68
C ARG A 45 -8.48 -4.79 5.11
N THR A 46 -7.38 -4.33 4.52
CA THR A 46 -6.82 -2.99 4.75
C THR A 46 -7.05 -2.11 3.54
N LEU A 47 -7.66 -0.93 3.73
CA LEU A 47 -7.62 0.14 2.74
C LEU A 47 -6.41 1.04 3.02
N VAL A 48 -5.54 1.23 2.02
CA VAL A 48 -4.32 2.04 2.13
C VAL A 48 -4.42 3.23 1.20
N ALA A 49 -4.35 4.44 1.76
CA ALA A 49 -4.23 5.65 0.96
C ALA A 49 -2.82 5.73 0.34
N CYS A 50 -2.74 5.85 -0.98
CA CYS A 50 -1.50 5.94 -1.72
C CYS A 50 -1.53 7.13 -2.67
N SER A 51 -0.67 8.12 -2.42
CA SER A 51 -0.55 9.32 -3.26
C SER A 51 0.32 9.10 -4.49
N GLY A 52 1.05 7.98 -4.56
CA GLY A 52 2.09 7.73 -5.57
C GLY A 52 3.47 8.26 -5.18
N GLY A 53 3.58 8.97 -4.04
CA GLY A 53 4.86 9.34 -3.45
C GLY A 53 5.61 8.14 -2.85
N ALA A 54 6.92 8.31 -2.62
CA ALA A 54 7.81 7.25 -2.13
C ALA A 54 7.32 6.60 -0.83
N ASP A 55 6.95 7.39 0.18
CA ASP A 55 6.52 6.87 1.49
C ASP A 55 5.25 6.01 1.38
N SER A 56 4.24 6.53 0.69
CA SER A 56 2.97 5.82 0.53
C SER A 56 3.13 4.57 -0.35
N SER A 57 4.06 4.58 -1.31
CA SER A 57 4.36 3.43 -2.14
C SER A 57 5.14 2.36 -1.36
N ALA A 58 6.11 2.77 -0.54
CA ALA A 58 6.87 1.88 0.33
C ALA A 58 5.96 1.19 1.36
N LEU A 59 4.99 1.93 1.92
CA LEU A 59 3.98 1.34 2.80
C LEU A 59 3.14 0.27 2.09
N VAL A 60 2.68 0.53 0.86
CA VAL A 60 1.94 -0.46 0.07
C VAL A 60 2.78 -1.72 -0.14
N LEU A 61 4.05 -1.57 -0.55
CA LEU A 61 4.97 -2.70 -0.74
C LEU A 61 5.20 -3.50 0.54
N ALA A 62 5.37 -2.81 1.68
CA ALA A 62 5.57 -3.45 2.98
C ALA A 62 4.35 -4.27 3.42
N LEU A 63 3.15 -3.73 3.19
CA LEU A 63 1.91 -4.43 3.54
C LEU A 63 1.61 -5.59 2.58
N ALA A 64 1.85 -5.41 1.28
CA ALA A 64 1.70 -6.45 0.26
C ALA A 64 2.63 -7.65 0.51
N ALA A 65 3.84 -7.40 1.02
CA ALA A 65 4.76 -8.46 1.42
C ALA A 65 4.25 -9.32 2.60
N ALA A 66 3.32 -8.80 3.39
CA ALA A 66 2.76 -9.48 4.55
C ALA A 66 1.37 -10.10 4.31
N THR A 67 0.59 -9.60 3.34
CA THR A 67 -0.77 -10.06 3.07
C THR A 67 -1.29 -9.60 1.70
N ASP A 68 -2.19 -10.38 1.10
CA ASP A 68 -2.95 -10.05 -0.11
C ASP A 68 -4.26 -9.29 0.17
N GLN A 69 -4.64 -9.12 1.44
CA GLN A 69 -5.89 -8.46 1.85
C GLN A 69 -5.72 -6.94 1.91
N ILE A 70 -5.19 -6.33 0.85
CA ILE A 70 -5.02 -4.88 0.74
C ILE A 70 -5.79 -4.30 -0.44
N VAL A 71 -6.31 -3.10 -0.25
CA VAL A 71 -6.92 -2.28 -1.31
C VAL A 71 -6.16 -0.95 -1.33
N VAL A 72 -5.64 -0.57 -2.48
CA VAL A 72 -4.92 0.70 -2.65
C VAL A 72 -5.91 1.76 -3.15
N ALA A 73 -6.02 2.86 -2.42
CA ALA A 73 -6.85 4.01 -2.76
C ALA A 73 -5.99 5.21 -3.14
N HIS A 74 -6.18 5.72 -4.36
CA HIS A 74 -5.57 6.96 -4.84
C HIS A 74 -6.65 7.99 -5.13
N VAL A 75 -6.47 9.20 -4.64
CA VAL A 75 -7.35 10.33 -4.94
C VAL A 75 -6.64 11.23 -5.94
N VAL A 76 -7.24 11.42 -7.10
CA VAL A 76 -6.79 12.42 -8.08
C VAL A 76 -7.25 13.78 -7.57
N HIS A 77 -6.31 14.53 -6.99
CA HIS A 77 -6.55 15.91 -6.55
C HIS A 77 -6.13 16.87 -7.68
N ASP A 78 -6.94 17.88 -7.98
CA ASP A 78 -6.71 18.86 -9.07
C ASP A 78 -5.63 19.91 -8.70
N MET A 79 -4.55 19.47 -8.07
CA MET A 79 -3.42 20.30 -7.61
C MET A 79 -2.25 20.32 -8.59
N ARG A 80 -2.29 19.48 -9.63
CA ARG A 80 -1.30 19.39 -10.72
C ARG A 80 -2.02 19.52 -12.05
N SER A 81 -1.26 19.59 -13.16
CA SER A 81 -1.88 19.47 -14.47
C SER A 81 -2.62 18.13 -14.60
N ALA A 82 -3.69 18.08 -15.39
CA ALA A 82 -4.45 16.84 -15.60
C ALA A 82 -3.57 15.70 -16.12
N ALA A 83 -2.56 16.00 -16.93
CA ALA A 83 -1.60 15.02 -17.43
C ALA A 83 -0.77 14.40 -16.28
N GLU A 84 -0.24 15.23 -15.37
CA GLU A 84 0.51 14.76 -14.21
C GLU A 84 -0.37 13.98 -13.22
N ALA A 85 -1.57 14.48 -12.93
CA ALA A 85 -2.48 13.83 -11.99
C ALA A 85 -2.92 12.44 -12.49
N HIS A 86 -3.14 12.29 -13.80
CA HIS A 86 -3.40 10.99 -14.41
C HIS A 86 -2.15 10.10 -14.46
N ALA A 87 -0.96 10.66 -14.65
CA ALA A 87 0.28 9.90 -14.59
C ALA A 87 0.52 9.31 -13.18
N ASP A 88 0.25 10.08 -12.13
CA ASP A 88 0.30 9.62 -10.73
C ASP A 88 -0.69 8.48 -10.48
N ARG A 89 -1.96 8.66 -10.90
CA ARG A 89 -3.00 7.63 -10.84
C ARG A 89 -2.55 6.34 -11.53
N ASP A 90 -1.99 6.45 -12.74
CA ASP A 90 -1.58 5.29 -13.52
C ASP A 90 -0.35 4.61 -12.91
N ALA A 91 0.55 5.36 -12.28
CA ALA A 91 1.65 4.81 -11.50
C ALA A 91 1.15 4.03 -10.27
N VAL A 92 0.20 4.58 -9.51
CA VAL A 92 -0.40 3.87 -8.38
C VAL A 92 -1.19 2.64 -8.83
N ARG A 93 -1.91 2.72 -9.96
CA ARG A 93 -2.59 1.54 -10.54
C ARG A 93 -1.60 0.43 -10.89
N ARG A 94 -0.43 0.76 -11.45
CA ARG A 94 0.62 -0.23 -11.72
C ARG A 94 1.22 -0.80 -10.44
N LEU A 95 1.39 0.02 -9.40
CA LEU A 95 1.84 -0.44 -8.09
C LEU A 95 0.85 -1.43 -7.46
N ALA A 96 -0.45 -1.14 -7.52
CA ALA A 96 -1.50 -1.99 -6.95
C ALA A 96 -1.69 -3.34 -7.67
N ALA A 97 -1.13 -3.49 -8.87
CA ALA A 97 -1.17 -4.73 -9.64
C ALA A 97 0.04 -5.65 -9.36
N ARG A 98 0.92 -5.26 -8.43
CA ARG A 98 2.07 -6.06 -7.97
C ARG A 98 1.74 -6.76 -6.67
#